data_AF-A0A2B7ZND3-F1
#
_entry.id   AF-A0A2B7ZND3-F1
#
_cell.length_a   1.000
_cell.length_b   1.000
_cell.length_c   1.000
_cell.angle_alpha   90.00
_cell.angle_beta   90.00
_cell.angle_gamma   90.00
#
_symmetry.space_group_name_H-M   'P 1'
#
loop_
_entity.id
_entity.type
_entity.pdbx_description
1 polymer ?
#
loop_
_entity_poly.entity_id
_entity_poly.type
_entity_poly.pdbx_seq_one_letter_code
_entity_poly.pdbx_strand_id
1 'polypeptide(L)'
;MPLFINNAFGDEISPVEDTDKLVQKYCSNGASIEYHRNLIGEHVTEAIIGSVNALEWVSDQLAGRPVQSLGSCMTENIPKPKGGPSAISMLGIELYSLLGSILGDALGPPT
;
A
#
# COMPACT_ATOMS: atom_id res chain seq x y z
N MET A 1 -10.22 -10.92 -9.31
CA MET A 1 -8.95 -10.83 -8.56
C MET A 1 -9.06 -9.63 -7.64
N PRO A 2 -8.87 -9.80 -6.34
CA PRO A 2 -8.92 -8.70 -5.37
C PRO A 2 -7.69 -7.79 -5.52
N LEU A 3 -7.85 -6.50 -5.25
CA LEU A 3 -6.78 -5.51 -5.25
C LEU A 3 -6.70 -4.81 -3.89
N PHE A 4 -5.48 -4.55 -3.46
CA PHE A 4 -5.17 -3.69 -2.32
C PHE A 4 -4.40 -2.47 -2.82
N ILE A 5 -4.86 -1.28 -2.45
CA ILE A 5 -4.32 -0.01 -2.90
C ILE A 5 -4.08 0.85 -1.67
N ASN A 6 -2.92 1.48 -1.59
CA ASN A 6 -2.68 2.57 -0.66
C ASN A 6 -2.31 3.83 -1.45
N ASN A 7 -2.70 5.00 -0.96
CA ASN A 7 -2.13 6.26 -1.41
C ASN A 7 -2.12 7.29 -0.27
N ALA A 8 -1.10 8.13 -0.23
CA ALA A 8 -1.03 9.25 0.69
C ALA A 8 -1.91 10.40 0.23
N PHE A 9 -2.63 11.00 1.17
CA PHE A 9 -3.40 12.22 0.92
C PHE A 9 -2.48 13.40 0.61
N GLY A 10 -1.29 13.44 1.22
CA GLY A 10 -0.28 14.46 0.98
C GLY A 10 0.72 14.12 -0.12
N ASP A 11 0.44 13.13 -0.98
CA ASP A 11 1.35 12.76 -2.07
C ASP A 11 1.56 13.95 -3.04
N GLU A 12 2.77 14.48 -3.02
CA GLU A 12 3.21 15.67 -3.75
C GLU A 12 3.59 15.39 -5.21
N ILE A 13 3.66 14.11 -5.62
CA ILE A 13 4.03 13.67 -6.96
C ILE A 13 2.82 13.09 -7.71
N SER A 14 2.01 12.29 -7.01
CA SER A 14 0.86 11.55 -7.54
C SER A 14 -0.39 11.85 -6.69
N PRO A 15 -1.11 12.94 -6.99
CA PRO A 15 -2.25 13.40 -6.20
C PRO A 15 -3.28 12.29 -5.94
N VAL A 16 -3.78 12.23 -4.71
CA VAL A 16 -4.70 11.18 -4.24
C VAL A 16 -5.97 11.09 -5.10
N GLU A 17 -6.43 12.21 -5.65
CA GLU A 17 -7.63 12.32 -6.47
C GLU A 17 -7.53 11.52 -7.78
N ASP A 18 -6.34 11.29 -8.32
CA ASP A 18 -6.18 10.50 -9.53
C ASP A 18 -6.33 9.00 -9.24
N THR A 19 -5.79 8.55 -8.10
CA THR A 19 -6.05 7.19 -7.58
C THR A 19 -7.52 7.03 -7.21
N ASP A 20 -8.17 8.04 -6.65
CA ASP A 20 -9.62 8.03 -6.37
C ASP A 20 -10.46 7.75 -7.63
N LYS A 21 -10.17 8.48 -8.72
CA LYS A 21 -10.85 8.27 -10.01
C LYS A 21 -10.58 6.87 -10.57
N LEU A 22 -9.36 6.36 -10.42
CA LEU A 22 -9.00 5.02 -10.87
C LEU A 22 -9.76 3.94 -10.10
N VAL A 23 -9.78 4.05 -8.77
CA VAL A 23 -10.53 3.16 -7.88
C VAL A 23 -12.01 3.20 -8.24
N GLN A 24 -12.60 4.39 -8.37
CA GLN A 24 -14.00 4.54 -8.78
C GLN A 24 -14.26 3.83 -10.11
N LYS A 25 -13.42 4.06 -11.12
CA LYS A 25 -13.54 3.42 -12.43
C LYS A 25 -13.50 1.89 -12.32
N TYR A 26 -12.58 1.32 -11.56
CA TYR A 26 -12.47 -0.14 -11.41
C TYR A 26 -13.65 -0.71 -10.62
N CYS A 27 -14.09 -0.02 -9.57
CA CYS A 27 -15.26 -0.40 -8.78
C CYS A 27 -16.54 -0.41 -9.61
N SER A 28 -16.75 0.61 -10.46
CA SER A 28 -17.89 0.63 -11.39
C SER A 28 -17.87 -0.50 -12.42
N ASN A 29 -16.72 -1.16 -12.62
CA ASN A 29 -16.57 -2.31 -13.49
C ASN A 29 -16.50 -3.65 -12.72
N GLY A 30 -16.94 -3.68 -11.45
CA GLY A 30 -17.08 -4.91 -10.67
C GLY A 30 -15.79 -5.43 -10.04
N ALA A 31 -14.76 -4.60 -9.91
CA ALA A 31 -13.55 -4.96 -9.17
C ALA A 31 -13.85 -5.19 -7.68
N SER A 32 -12.96 -5.96 -7.02
CA SER A 32 -12.93 -6.10 -5.56
C SER A 32 -11.73 -5.33 -5.05
N ILE A 33 -11.94 -4.21 -4.35
CA ILE A 33 -10.87 -3.28 -3.95
C ILE A 33 -10.94 -2.97 -2.47
N GLU A 34 -9.80 -3.07 -1.80
CA GLU A 34 -9.54 -2.45 -0.50
C GLU A 34 -8.58 -1.28 -0.73
N TYR A 35 -9.07 -0.06 -0.55
CA TYR A 35 -8.31 1.16 -0.78
C TYR A 35 -8.13 1.96 0.50
N HIS A 36 -6.89 2.15 0.93
CA HIS A 36 -6.56 2.98 2.07
C HIS A 36 -5.94 4.31 1.64
N ARG A 37 -6.51 5.40 2.16
CA ARG A 37 -5.99 6.77 2.02
C ARG A 37 -5.26 7.16 3.30
N ASN A 38 -3.94 7.27 3.24
CA ASN A 38 -3.12 7.66 4.39
C ASN A 38 -3.14 9.18 4.57
N LEU A 39 -3.73 9.67 5.66
CA LEU A 39 -3.95 11.10 5.88
C LEU A 39 -2.69 11.88 6.29
N ILE A 40 -1.60 11.20 6.68
CA ILE A 40 -0.38 11.85 7.21
C ILE A 40 0.85 11.59 6.30
N GLY A 41 0.71 10.75 5.27
CA GLY A 41 1.79 10.41 4.34
C GLY A 41 2.05 11.45 3.25
N GLU A 42 3.24 11.33 2.67
CA GLU A 42 3.77 11.99 1.45
C GLU A 42 4.26 10.87 0.50
N HIS A 43 4.73 11.19 -0.71
CA HIS A 43 5.05 10.19 -1.74
C HIS A 43 6.05 9.11 -1.26
N VAL A 44 7.22 9.55 -0.76
CA VAL A 44 8.29 8.63 -0.33
C VAL A 44 7.94 7.92 0.97
N THR A 45 7.29 8.61 1.91
CA THR A 45 6.89 8.00 3.19
C THR A 45 5.79 6.95 2.97
N GLU A 46 4.90 7.16 2.01
CA GLU A 46 3.91 6.16 1.60
C GLU A 46 4.55 4.96 0.91
N ALA A 47 5.57 5.16 0.07
CA ALA A 47 6.30 4.04 -0.54
C ALA A 47 6.91 3.10 0.52
N ILE A 48 7.43 3.65 1.62
CA ILE A 48 8.06 2.86 2.70
C ILE A 48 7.02 2.26 3.65
N ILE A 49 6.06 3.06 4.13
CA ILE A 49 5.14 2.63 5.18
C ILE A 49 3.93 1.91 4.58
N GLY A 50 3.47 2.36 3.41
CA GLY A 50 2.39 1.72 2.65
C GLY A 50 2.78 0.35 2.11
N SER A 51 4.06 0.11 1.75
CA SER A 51 4.52 -1.21 1.29
C SER A 51 4.35 -2.28 2.35
N VAL A 52 4.49 -1.95 3.64
CA VAL A 52 4.28 -2.90 4.74
C VAL A 52 2.86 -3.42 4.79
N ASN A 53 1.85 -2.54 4.72
CA ASN A 53 0.45 -2.98 4.69
C ASN A 53 0.16 -3.82 3.44
N ALA A 54 0.73 -3.44 2.29
CA ALA A 54 0.53 -4.15 1.03
C ALA A 54 1.15 -5.56 1.08
N LEU A 55 2.35 -5.70 1.65
CA LEU A 55 3.01 -7.00 1.83
C LEU A 55 2.27 -7.87 2.86
N GLU A 56 1.75 -7.28 3.93
CA GLU A 56 0.92 -7.99 4.90
C GLU A 56 -0.37 -8.52 4.25
N TRP A 57 -1.05 -7.67 3.47
CA TRP A 57 -2.23 -8.07 2.71
C TRP A 57 -1.92 -9.21 1.73
N VAL A 58 -0.83 -9.10 0.95
CA VAL A 58 -0.40 -10.18 0.04
C VAL A 58 -0.09 -11.48 0.82
N SER A 59 0.58 -11.38 1.97
CA SER A 59 0.87 -12.53 2.83
C SER A 59 -0.41 -13.23 3.29
N ASP A 60 -1.42 -12.47 3.72
CA ASP A 60 -2.72 -13.02 4.12
C ASP A 60 -3.43 -13.72 2.95
N GLN A 61 -3.37 -13.16 1.75
CA GLN A 61 -3.93 -13.79 0.56
C GLN A 61 -3.21 -15.10 0.20
N LEU A 62 -1.88 -15.14 0.31
CA LEU A 62 -1.09 -16.35 0.08
C LEU A 62 -1.34 -17.42 1.16
N ALA A 63 -1.69 -17.01 2.38
CA ALA A 63 -2.12 -17.89 3.45
C ALA A 63 -3.58 -18.38 3.31
N GLY A 64 -4.29 -17.98 2.24
CA GLY A 64 -5.67 -18.38 1.98
C GLY A 64 -6.70 -17.67 2.87
N ARG A 65 -6.34 -16.54 3.50
CA ARG A 65 -7.32 -15.75 4.26
C ARG A 65 -8.35 -15.10 3.32
N PRO A 66 -9.60 -14.95 3.78
CA PRO A 66 -10.64 -14.32 2.97
C PRO A 66 -10.42 -12.81 2.81
N VAL A 67 -10.67 -12.29 1.61
CA VAL A 67 -10.69 -10.85 1.35
C VAL A 67 -12.00 -10.26 1.89
N GLN A 68 -11.90 -9.21 2.70
CA GLN A 68 -13.08 -8.56 3.28
C GLN A 68 -13.97 -7.90 2.21
N SER A 69 -13.37 -7.30 1.19
CA SER A 69 -14.05 -6.62 0.08
C SER A 69 -14.35 -7.52 -1.12
N LEU A 70 -14.44 -8.85 -0.95
CA LEU A 70 -14.71 -9.72 -2.09
C LEU A 70 -16.08 -9.40 -2.72
N GLY A 71 -16.07 -9.05 -4.00
CA GLY A 71 -17.26 -8.61 -4.74
C GLY A 71 -17.71 -7.17 -4.44
N SER A 72 -16.94 -6.40 -3.67
CA SER A 72 -17.26 -5.02 -3.32
C SER A 72 -16.03 -4.11 -3.31
N CYS A 73 -16.24 -2.81 -3.16
CA CYS A 73 -15.16 -1.86 -2.98
C CYS A 73 -15.29 -1.17 -1.63
N MET A 74 -14.16 -1.06 -0.94
CA MET A 74 -14.02 -0.34 0.31
C MET A 74 -12.97 0.76 0.13
N THR A 75 -13.27 1.95 0.64
CA THR A 75 -12.30 3.03 0.77
C THR A 75 -12.30 3.52 2.20
N GLU A 76 -11.12 3.54 2.83
CA GLU A 76 -10.95 3.96 4.21
C GLU A 76 -9.89 5.06 4.30
N ASN A 77 -10.23 6.15 5.00
CA ASN A 77 -9.25 7.15 5.38
C ASN A 77 -8.57 6.69 6.67
N ILE A 78 -7.28 6.35 6.58
CA ILE A 78 -6.50 5.88 7.72
C ILE A 78 -5.56 7.02 8.19
N PRO A 79 -5.58 7.38 9.49
CA PRO A 79 -4.65 8.38 10.01
C PRO A 79 -3.19 7.94 9.90
N LYS A 80 -2.95 6.63 9.90
CA LYS A 80 -1.65 6.02 9.69
C LYS A 80 -1.83 4.62 9.09
N PRO A 81 -0.83 4.10 8.37
CA PRO A 81 -0.77 2.70 7.97
C PRO A 81 -1.04 1.75 9.14
N LYS A 82 -1.84 0.70 8.87
CA LYS A 82 -2.18 -0.34 9.85
C LYS A 82 -1.06 -1.39 9.85
N GLY A 83 -0.17 -1.34 10.84
CA GLY A 83 0.91 -2.32 10.96
C GLY A 83 0.52 -3.54 11.81
N GLY A 84 0.80 -4.75 11.31
CA GLY A 84 0.82 -5.99 12.09
C GLY A 84 2.19 -6.32 12.72
N PRO A 85 2.33 -7.48 13.40
CA PRO A 85 3.56 -7.87 14.09
C PRO A 85 4.80 -7.99 13.19
N SER A 86 4.62 -8.25 11.89
CA SER A 86 5.70 -8.32 10.89
C SER A 86 6.16 -6.94 10.40
N ALA A 87 5.44 -5.86 10.75
CA ALA A 87 5.69 -4.52 10.21
C ALA A 87 7.09 -4.01 10.51
N ILE A 88 7.64 -4.28 11.70
CA ILE A 88 8.97 -3.78 12.11
C ILE A 88 10.08 -4.39 11.23
N SER A 89 10.01 -5.69 10.96
CA SER A 89 11.00 -6.38 10.13
C SER A 89 10.91 -5.91 8.67
N MET A 90 9.69 -5.71 8.16
CA MET A 90 9.49 -5.22 6.79
C MET A 90 9.97 -3.77 6.62
N LEU A 91 9.64 -2.88 7.57
CA LEU A 91 10.17 -1.51 7.59
C LEU A 91 11.70 -1.47 7.59
N GLY A 92 12.35 -2.39 8.31
CA GLY A 92 13.82 -2.49 8.33
C GLY A 92 14.41 -2.80 6.95
N ILE A 93 13.78 -3.69 6.18
CA ILE A 93 14.22 -4.06 4.82
C ILE A 93 13.98 -2.90 3.86
N GLU A 94 12.81 -2.25 3.92
CA GLU A 94 12.45 -1.11 3.06
C GLU A 94 13.40 0.08 3.28
N LEU A 95 13.69 0.41 4.54
CA LEU A 95 14.67 1.45 4.87
C LEU A 95 16.07 1.10 4.38
N TYR A 96 16.49 -0.16 4.53
CA TYR A 96 17.78 -0.62 4.01
C TYR A 96 17.83 -0.51 2.47
N SER A 97 16.77 -0.92 1.77
CA SER A 97 16.69 -0.83 0.31
C SER A 97 16.70 0.61 -0.19
N LEU A 98 15.97 1.51 0.47
CA LEU A 98 15.99 2.93 0.17
C LEU A 98 17.40 3.52 0.38
N LEU A 99 18.05 3.22 1.50
CA LEU A 99 19.42 3.65 1.77
C LEU A 99 20.39 3.10 0.72
N GLY A 100 20.26 1.83 0.34
CA GLY A 100 21.00 1.22 -0.76
C GLY A 100 20.81 1.98 -2.07
N SER A 101 19.57 2.32 -2.42
CA SER A 101 19.28 3.08 -3.65
C SER A 101 19.91 4.48 -3.67
N ILE A 102 19.98 5.15 -2.52
CA ILE A 102 20.70 6.43 -2.38
C ILE A 102 22.21 6.24 -2.58
N LEU A 103 22.75 5.09 -2.16
CA LEU A 103 24.16 4.72 -2.31
C LEU A 103 24.51 4.12 -3.69
N GLY A 104 23.50 3.93 -4.56
CA GLY A 104 23.67 3.43 -5.93
C GLY A 104 23.34 1.95 -6.14
N ASP A 105 22.80 1.27 -5.12
CA ASP A 105 22.30 -0.10 -5.26
C ASP A 105 20.96 -0.13 -6.01
N ALA A 106 20.60 -1.30 -6.53
CA ALA A 106 19.27 -1.49 -7.12
C ALA A 106 18.17 -1.42 -6.03
N LEU A 107 17.02 -0.86 -6.40
CA LEU A 107 15.82 -0.92 -5.57
C LEU A 107 15.34 -2.37 -5.45
N GLY A 108 15.09 -2.81 -4.21
CA GLY A 108 14.68 -4.17 -3.88
C GLY A 108 15.39 -4.75 -2.65
N PRO A 109 14.93 -5.91 -2.14
CA PRO A 109 15.57 -6.58 -1.02
C PRO A 109 17.01 -7.01 -1.40
N PRO A 110 17.95 -6.99 -0.43
CA PRO A 110 19.30 -7.50 -0.66
C PRO A 110 19.27 -8.97 -1.06
N THR A 111 20.10 -9.36 -2.03
CA THR A 111 20.33 -10.75 -2.44
C THR A 111 21.24 -11.48 -1.47
#